data_AF-A0A1U7GGZ4-F1
#
_entry.id   AF-A0A1U7GGZ4-F1
#
_cell.length_a   1.000
_cell.length_b   1.000
_cell.length_c   1.000
_cell.angle_alpha   90.00
_cell.angle_beta   90.00
_cell.angle_gamma   90.00
#
_symmetry.space_group_name_H-M   'P 1'
#
loop_
_entity.id
_entity.type
_entity.pdbx_description
1 polymer ?
#
loop_
_entity_poly.entity_id
_entity_poly.type
_entity_poly.pdbx_seq_one_letter_code
_entity_poly.pdbx_strand_id
1 'polypeptide(L)'
;MPRRARTVWVVMHYEIMGLPDASRVDSVQFHVSSSLEKAEDYIRKCWVESHSWWQVHPHVVDSEDFDEGDEANYYSHRGTRLKAAPIKRAVAAYRKFAERHPERFPAAGP
;
A
#
# COMPACT_ATOMS: atom_id res chain seq x y z
N MET A 1 -24.34 18.45 21.04
CA MET A 1 -22.91 18.27 21.40
C MET A 1 -22.13 18.22 20.09
N PRO A 2 -21.09 19.03 19.89
CA PRO A 2 -20.23 18.87 18.72
C PRO A 2 -19.60 17.47 18.75
N ARG A 3 -19.66 16.73 17.64
CA ARG A 3 -18.96 15.44 17.52
C ARG A 3 -17.46 15.72 17.68
N ARG A 4 -16.79 15.00 18.59
CA ARG A 4 -15.33 15.09 18.71
C ARG A 4 -14.71 14.54 17.43
N ALA A 5 -13.81 15.31 16.81
CA ALA A 5 -12.93 14.86 15.75
C ALA A 5 -12.27 13.53 16.16
N ARG A 6 -12.37 12.51 15.31
CA ARG A 6 -11.85 11.18 15.59
C ARG A 6 -10.80 10.82 14.56
N THR A 7 -9.57 10.62 15.01
CA THR A 7 -8.51 10.07 14.16
C THR A 7 -8.73 8.58 13.96
N VAL A 8 -8.76 8.16 12.71
CA VAL A 8 -8.66 6.77 12.27
C VAL A 8 -7.34 6.58 11.53
N TRP A 9 -6.92 5.33 11.37
CA TRP A 9 -5.68 4.96 10.68
C TRP A 9 -6.04 4.19 9.42
N VAL A 10 -5.73 4.76 8.28
CA VAL A 10 -6.04 4.20 6.96
C VAL A 10 -4.85 3.40 6.48
N VAL A 11 -5.10 2.15 6.11
CA VAL A 11 -4.10 1.24 5.52
C VAL A 11 -4.31 1.21 4.01
N MET A 12 -3.30 1.70 3.31
CA MET A 12 -3.21 1.69 1.85
C MET A 12 -2.32 0.52 1.42
N HIS A 13 -2.82 -0.29 0.50
CA HIS A 13 -2.04 -1.28 -0.24
C HIS A 13 -1.52 -0.64 -1.51
N TYR A 14 -0.23 -0.81 -1.78
CA TYR A 14 0.40 -0.40 -3.02
C TYR A 14 1.04 -1.60 -3.70
N GLU A 15 0.89 -1.70 -5.01
CA GLU A 15 1.51 -2.76 -5.79
C GLU A 15 2.00 -2.25 -7.16
N ILE A 16 2.98 -2.96 -7.71
CA ILE A 16 3.39 -2.74 -9.10
C ILE A 16 2.52 -3.58 -10.02
N MET A 17 1.82 -2.93 -10.94
CA MET A 17 0.95 -3.56 -11.94
C MET A 17 1.32 -3.13 -13.37
N GLY A 18 0.69 -3.76 -14.37
CA GLY A 18 0.81 -3.39 -15.78
C GLY A 18 1.58 -4.42 -16.60
N LEU A 19 2.30 -3.94 -17.61
CA LEU A 19 3.28 -4.74 -18.36
C LEU A 19 4.68 -4.55 -17.74
N PRO A 20 5.61 -5.50 -17.90
CA PRO A 20 6.95 -5.41 -17.29
C PRO A 20 7.77 -4.19 -17.75
N ASP A 21 7.57 -3.75 -18.98
CA ASP A 21 8.20 -2.58 -19.62
C ASP A 21 7.40 -1.28 -19.40
N ALA A 22 6.10 -1.38 -19.13
CA ALA A 22 5.19 -0.27 -18.86
C ALA A 22 4.54 -0.37 -17.46
N SER A 23 5.33 -0.75 -16.45
CA SER A 23 4.83 -0.98 -15.09
C SER A 23 4.44 0.33 -14.40
N ARG A 24 3.39 0.31 -13.59
CA ARG A 24 2.92 1.45 -12.80
C ARG A 24 2.64 1.06 -11.36
N VAL A 25 2.65 2.04 -10.47
CA VAL A 25 2.16 1.88 -9.11
C VAL A 25 0.65 1.95 -9.14
N ASP A 26 -0.01 0.96 -8.57
CA ASP A 26 -1.43 1.00 -8.22
C ASP A 26 -1.60 1.08 -6.71
N SER A 27 -2.72 1.63 -6.25
CA SER A 27 -2.99 1.82 -4.84
C SER A 27 -4.46 1.71 -4.51
N VAL A 28 -4.77 1.06 -3.38
CA VAL A 28 -6.14 0.91 -2.89
C VAL A 28 -6.19 1.06 -1.38
N GLN A 29 -7.24 1.73 -0.88
CA GLN A 29 -7.56 1.70 0.54
C GLN A 29 -8.06 0.31 0.91
N PHE A 30 -7.31 -0.37 1.77
CA PHE A 30 -7.53 -1.79 2.05
C PHE A 30 -8.17 -2.02 3.42
N HIS A 31 -7.86 -1.17 4.41
CA HIS A 31 -8.38 -1.31 5.78
C HIS A 31 -8.41 0.03 6.53
N VAL A 32 -9.29 0.17 7.51
CA VAL A 32 -9.35 1.33 8.43
C VAL A 32 -9.41 0.82 9.87
N SER A 33 -8.57 1.39 10.73
CA SER A 33 -8.42 0.97 12.12
C SER A 33 -8.54 2.15 13.09
N SER A 34 -8.91 1.86 14.34
CA SER A 34 -9.07 2.88 15.39
C SER A 34 -7.74 3.31 16.04
N SER A 35 -6.62 2.63 15.73
CA SER A 35 -5.28 2.92 16.23
C SER A 35 -4.23 2.40 15.26
N LEU A 36 -3.02 2.97 15.31
CA LEU A 36 -1.88 2.50 14.52
C LEU A 36 -1.54 1.04 14.83
N GLU A 37 -1.52 0.66 16.11
CA GLU A 37 -1.25 -0.72 16.54
C GLU A 37 -2.17 -1.74 15.87
N LYS A 38 -3.48 -1.44 15.78
CA LYS A 38 -4.44 -2.32 15.10
C LYS A 38 -4.20 -2.40 13.59
N ALA A 39 -3.82 -1.28 12.97
CA ALA A 39 -3.44 -1.26 11.56
C ALA A 39 -2.18 -2.11 11.31
N GLU A 40 -1.18 -2.03 12.19
CA GLU A 40 0.03 -2.86 12.10
C GLU A 40 -0.27 -4.34 12.32
N ASP A 41 -1.13 -4.66 13.29
CA ASP A 41 -1.61 -6.03 13.52
C ASP A 41 -2.33 -6.60 12.32
N TYR A 42 -3.13 -5.78 11.64
CA TYR A 42 -3.78 -6.15 10.39
C TYR A 42 -2.75 -6.48 9.32
N ILE A 43 -1.80 -5.56 9.06
CA ILE A 43 -0.75 -5.73 8.06
C ILE A 43 0.06 -7.01 8.30
N ARG A 44 0.41 -7.32 9.55
CA ARG A 44 1.18 -8.52 9.92
C ARG A 44 0.45 -9.84 9.61
N LYS A 45 -0.89 -9.81 9.53
CA LYS A 45 -1.75 -10.98 9.26
C LYS A 45 -2.10 -11.12 7.78
N CYS A 46 -1.88 -10.08 6.98
CA CYS A 46 -2.17 -10.09 5.56
C CYS A 46 -0.96 -10.60 4.75
N TRP A 47 -1.25 -11.43 3.75
CA TRP A 47 -0.28 -11.83 2.75
C TRP A 47 -0.54 -11.04 1.47
N VAL A 48 0.47 -10.34 0.97
CA VAL A 48 0.46 -9.66 -0.33
C VAL A 48 1.73 -9.96 -1.10
N GLU A 49 1.70 -9.68 -2.40
CA GLU A 49 2.78 -10.01 -3.31
C GLU A 49 4.10 -9.30 -2.98
N SER A 50 5.21 -9.92 -3.38
CA SER A 50 6.55 -9.41 -3.06
C SER A 50 6.90 -8.07 -3.73
N HIS A 51 6.12 -7.69 -4.75
CA HIS A 51 6.18 -6.41 -5.45
C HIS A 51 5.16 -5.39 -4.93
N SER A 52 4.72 -5.58 -3.68
CA SER A 52 3.78 -4.71 -2.98
C SER A 52 4.37 -4.14 -1.69
N TRP A 53 3.72 -3.12 -1.14
CA TRP A 53 4.03 -2.54 0.17
C TRP A 53 2.78 -1.91 0.79
N TRP A 54 2.88 -1.54 2.06
CA TRP A 54 1.80 -0.85 2.78
C TRP A 54 2.22 0.56 3.16
N GLN A 55 1.24 1.45 3.20
CA GLN A 55 1.35 2.75 3.84
C GLN A 55 0.21 2.89 4.83
N VAL A 56 0.49 3.44 6.01
CA VAL A 56 -0.51 3.77 7.02
C VAL A 56 -0.42 5.24 7.35
N HIS A 57 -1.52 5.97 7.25
CA HIS A 57 -1.58 7.39 7.58
C HIS A 57 -2.81 7.70 8.43
N PRO A 58 -2.73 8.69 9.33
CA PRO A 58 -3.87 9.12 10.12
C PRO A 58 -4.84 9.92 9.24
N HIS A 59 -6.13 9.80 9.55
CA HIS A 59 -7.18 10.59 8.93
C HIS A 59 -8.19 11.03 9.98
N VAL A 60 -8.58 12.30 9.97
CA VAL A 60 -9.57 12.84 10.92
C VAL A 60 -10.95 12.75 10.28
N VAL A 61 -11.82 11.91 10.87
CA VAL A 61 -13.20 11.74 10.41
C VAL A 61 -14.03 12.97 10.74
N ASP A 62 -14.96 13.30 9.84
CA ASP A 62 -15.86 14.47 9.92
C ASP A 62 -15.08 15.81 9.97
N SER A 63 -13.87 15.85 9.42
CA SER A 63 -13.10 17.08 9.19
C SER A 63 -13.53 17.75 7.88
N GLU A 64 -13.67 19.07 7.87
CA GLU A 64 -13.83 19.86 6.63
C GLU A 64 -12.48 20.05 5.92
N ASP A 65 -11.37 19.90 6.66
CA ASP A 65 -10.02 19.93 6.11
C ASP A 65 -9.67 18.57 5.49
N PHE A 66 -9.25 18.60 4.22
CA PHE A 66 -8.83 17.43 3.44
C PHE A 66 -7.35 17.04 3.66
N ASP A 67 -6.74 17.48 4.76
CA ASP A 67 -5.34 17.13 5.03
C ASP A 67 -5.22 15.61 5.29
N GLU A 68 -4.70 14.92 4.28
CA GLU A 68 -4.11 13.59 4.43
C GLU A 68 -2.89 13.76 5.33
N GLY A 69 -3.08 13.58 6.65
CA GLY A 69 -2.10 13.96 7.66
C GLY A 69 -0.66 13.60 7.30
N ASP A 70 0.26 14.53 7.54
CA ASP A 70 1.68 14.49 7.11
C ASP A 70 2.45 13.22 7.53
N GLU A 71 1.92 12.41 8.45
CA GLU A 71 2.57 11.23 8.99
C GLU A 71 2.24 9.95 8.19
N ALA A 72 3.09 9.62 7.22
CA ALA A 72 3.04 8.35 6.49
C ALA A 72 3.99 7.29 7.08
N ASN A 73 3.43 6.13 7.42
CA ASN A 73 4.12 4.98 7.98
C ASN A 73 4.26 3.90 6.90
N TYR A 74 5.48 3.58 6.46
CA TYR A 74 5.70 2.59 5.39
C TYR A 74 6.04 1.22 5.93
N TYR A 75 5.52 0.15 5.30
CA TYR A 75 5.81 -1.23 5.65
C TYR A 75 6.05 -2.09 4.41
N SER A 76 6.90 -3.11 4.53
CA SER A 76 7.11 -4.10 3.48
C SER A 76 5.86 -4.97 3.26
N HIS A 77 5.78 -5.74 2.17
CA HIS A 77 4.72 -6.74 1.94
C HIS A 77 4.52 -7.73 3.11
N ARG A 78 5.47 -7.86 4.05
CA ARG A 78 5.38 -8.71 5.25
C ARG A 78 5.12 -7.94 6.54
N GLY A 79 4.82 -6.64 6.46
CA GLY A 79 4.60 -5.79 7.63
C GLY A 79 5.85 -5.34 8.38
N THR A 80 7.04 -5.47 7.79
CA THR A 80 8.25 -4.89 8.39
C THR A 80 8.28 -3.39 8.16
N ARG A 81 8.46 -2.61 9.23
CA ARG A 81 8.55 -1.14 9.15
C ARG A 81 9.71 -0.68 8.25
N LEU A 82 9.44 0.31 7.41
CA LEU A 82 10.38 0.91 6.47
C LEU A 82 10.55 2.41 6.75
N LYS A 83 11.70 2.96 6.34
CA LYS A 83 11.97 4.40 6.42
C LYS A 83 11.28 5.22 5.33
N ALA A 84 10.97 4.59 4.19
CA ALA A 84 10.37 5.22 3.02
C ALA A 84 9.69 4.16 2.14
N ALA A 85 8.89 4.61 1.17
CA ALA A 85 8.28 3.74 0.17
C ALA A 85 9.33 2.95 -0.62
N PRO A 86 9.21 1.60 -0.74
CA PRO A 86 10.23 0.74 -1.34
C PRO A 86 10.10 0.61 -2.87
N ILE A 87 9.71 1.68 -3.60
CA ILE A 87 9.31 1.63 -5.01
C ILE A 87 10.35 0.90 -5.89
N LYS A 88 11.63 1.27 -5.81
CA LYS A 88 12.70 0.63 -6.61
C LYS A 88 12.80 -0.88 -6.35
N ARG A 89 12.64 -1.30 -5.10
CA ARG A 89 12.70 -2.71 -4.71
C ARG A 89 11.47 -3.47 -5.17
N ALA A 90 10.29 -2.86 -5.09
CA ALA A 90 9.04 -3.43 -5.57
C ALA A 90 9.08 -3.63 -7.10
N VAL A 91 9.55 -2.64 -7.87
CA VAL A 91 9.74 -2.74 -9.33
C VAL A 91 10.72 -3.85 -9.70
N ALA A 92 11.85 -3.96 -8.98
CA ALA A 92 12.81 -5.04 -9.23
C ALA A 92 12.21 -6.43 -8.94
N ALA A 93 11.42 -6.56 -7.86
CA ALA A 93 10.71 -7.80 -7.54
C ALA A 93 9.66 -8.14 -8.61
N TYR A 94 8.95 -7.14 -9.12
CA TYR A 94 7.95 -7.29 -10.17
C TYR A 94 8.57 -7.79 -11.49
N ARG A 95 9.68 -7.17 -11.93
CA ARG A 95 10.39 -7.61 -13.14
C ARG A 95 10.84 -9.06 -13.04
N LYS A 96 11.42 -9.44 -11.90
CA LYS A 96 11.83 -10.82 -11.63
C LYS A 96 10.64 -11.79 -11.60
N PHE A 97 9.50 -11.34 -11.10
CA PHE A 97 8.26 -12.11 -11.13
C PHE A 97 7.78 -12.31 -12.58
N ALA A 98 7.79 -11.25 -13.40
CA ALA A 98 7.40 -11.32 -14.80
C ALA A 98 8.31 -12.21 -15.64
N GLU A 99 9.63 -12.14 -15.44
CA GLU A 99 10.61 -13.04 -16.08
C GLU A 99 10.33 -14.52 -15.79
N ARG A 100 9.81 -14.83 -14.60
CA ARG A 100 9.47 -16.20 -14.18
C ARG A 100 8.09 -16.65 -14.63
N HIS A 101 7.21 -15.69 -14.96
CA HIS A 101 5.82 -15.92 -15.29
C HIS A 101 5.41 -15.19 -16.57
N PRO A 102 6.12 -15.38 -17.71
CA PRO A 102 5.82 -14.68 -18.95
C PRO A 102 4.40 -14.97 -19.46
N GLU A 103 3.81 -16.12 -19.12
CA GLU A 103 2.44 -16.50 -19.47
C GLU A 103 1.38 -15.55 -18.91
N ARG A 104 1.70 -14.80 -17.85
CA ARG A 104 0.79 -13.82 -17.22
C ARG A 104 0.82 -12.46 -17.92
N PHE A 105 1.75 -12.26 -18.84
CA PHE A 105 1.94 -11.03 -19.59
C PHE A 105 1.89 -11.33 -21.08
N PRO A 106 0.72 -11.78 -21.60
CA PRO A 106 0.59 -12.04 -23.02
C PRO A 106 0.93 -10.77 -23.79
N ALA A 107 1.73 -10.91 -24.85
CA ALA A 107 1.92 -9.83 -25.80
C ALA A 107 0.55 -9.32 -26.21
N ALA A 108 0.39 -7.99 -26.28
CA ALA A 108 -0.85 -7.39 -26.77
C ALA A 108 -1.22 -8.13 -28.07
N GLY A 109 -2.36 -8.82 -28.05
CA GLY A 109 -2.88 -9.46 -29.24
C GLY A 109 -3.01 -8.42 -30.36
N PRO A 110 -2.88 -8.83 -31.63
CA PRO A 110 -2.96 -7.92 -32.76
C PRO A 110 -4.23 -7.07 -32.76
#